data_AF-A0A8G0VFG9-F1
#
_entry.id   AF-A0A8G0VFG9-F1
#
_cell.length_a   1.000
_cell.length_b   1.000
_cell.length_c   1.000
_cell.angle_alpha   90.00
_cell.angle_beta   90.00
_cell.angle_gamma   90.00
#
_symmetry.space_group_name_H-M   'P 1'
#
loop_
_entity.id
_entity.type
_entity.pdbx_description
1 polymer ?
#
loop_
_entity_poly.entity_id
_entity_poly.type
_entity_poly.pdbx_seq_one_letter_code
_entity_poly.pdbx_strand_id
1 'polypeptide(L)'
;FKKLEITISIKGVAIQEPRTHKILHQFPLYNISYCADEKGVKKFFSFIAKTIKPKENALDTNGYNNGNSSKPEETHECFVFISNKLASDITLTIGQ
;
A
#
# COMPACT_ATOMS: atom_id res chain seq x y z
N PHE A 1 -5.61 3.74 -18.96
CA PHE A 1 -4.86 3.95 -17.70
C PHE A 1 -5.53 5.07 -16.92
N LYS A 2 -5.82 4.87 -15.63
CA LYS A 2 -6.36 5.92 -14.75
C LYS A 2 -5.21 6.80 -14.28
N LYS A 3 -5.30 8.12 -14.50
CA LYS A 3 -4.29 9.07 -13.98
C LYS A 3 -4.54 9.28 -12.49
N LEU A 4 -3.49 9.15 -11.70
CA LEU A 4 -3.51 9.29 -10.26
C LEU A 4 -2.41 10.27 -9.84
N GLU A 5 -2.57 10.85 -8.66
CA GLU A 5 -1.54 11.63 -7.99
C GLU A 5 -1.06 10.88 -6.76
N ILE A 6 0.26 10.87 -6.55
CA ILE A 6 0.90 10.17 -5.45
C ILE A 6 1.68 11.18 -4.64
N THR A 7 1.41 11.20 -3.34
CA THR A 7 2.12 12.02 -2.36
C THR A 7 2.92 11.11 -1.44
N ILE A 8 4.22 11.37 -1.30
CA ILE A 8 5.13 10.65 -0.42
C ILE A 8 5.62 11.64 0.65
N SER A 9 5.59 11.21 1.91
CA SER A 9 6.08 11.99 3.04
C SER A 9 6.58 11.04 4.13
N ILE A 10 7.25 11.59 5.14
CA ILE A 10 7.65 10.83 6.35
C ILE A 10 6.46 10.15 7.06
N LYS A 11 5.23 10.62 6.83
CA LYS A 11 4.03 10.01 7.40
C LYS A 11 3.57 8.78 6.62
N GLY A 12 3.85 8.72 5.32
CA GLY A 12 3.36 7.66 4.45
C GLY A 12 3.12 8.07 3.01
N VAL A 13 2.42 7.19 2.31
CA VAL A 13 2.09 7.28 0.89
C VAL A 13 0.58 7.45 0.74
N ALA A 14 0.16 8.48 0.00
CA ALA A 14 -1.23 8.71 -0.35
C ALA A 14 -1.41 8.66 -1.87
N ILE A 15 -2.48 7.99 -2.32
CA ILE A 15 -2.90 7.89 -3.71
C ILE A 15 -4.24 8.59 -3.83
N GLN A 16 -4.33 9.59 -4.70
CA GLN A 16 -5.54 10.38 -4.85
C GLN A 16 -5.91 10.62 -6.31
N GLU A 17 -7.19 10.93 -6.53
CA GLU A 17 -7.64 11.43 -7.81
C GLU A 17 -7.16 12.88 -8.02
N PRO A 18 -6.50 13.19 -9.15
CA PRO A 18 -5.84 14.48 -9.34
C PRO A 18 -6.82 15.67 -9.46
N ARG A 19 -8.07 15.43 -9.83
CA ARG A 19 -9.07 16.50 -10.02
C ARG A 19 -9.92 16.76 -8.77
N THR A 20 -10.33 15.69 -8.10
CA THR A 20 -11.23 15.80 -6.94
C THR A 20 -10.46 15.79 -5.62
N HIS A 21 -9.16 15.50 -5.66
CA HIS A 21 -8.33 15.23 -4.48
C HIS A 21 -8.92 14.16 -3.56
N LYS A 22 -9.80 13.31 -4.08
CA LYS A 22 -10.35 12.18 -3.33
C LYS A 22 -9.22 11.19 -3.08
N ILE A 23 -8.89 10.98 -1.80
CA ILE A 23 -7.94 9.95 -1.36
C ILE A 23 -8.58 8.59 -1.63
N LEU A 24 -7.89 7.78 -2.42
CA LEU A 24 -8.29 6.41 -2.76
C LEU A 24 -7.63 5.41 -1.82
N HIS A 25 -6.35 5.63 -1.54
CA HIS A 25 -5.57 4.81 -0.62
C HIS A 25 -4.62 5.71 0.17
N GLN A 26 -4.41 5.36 1.43
CA GLN A 26 -3.43 6.01 2.28
C GLN A 26 -2.80 4.96 3.18
N PHE A 27 -1.49 4.82 3.07
CA PHE A 27 -0.71 3.86 3.83
C PHE A 27 0.31 4.61 4.67
N PRO A 28 0.38 4.37 6.00
CA PRO A 28 1.52 4.79 6.79
C PRO A 28 2.82 4.25 6.20
N LEU A 29 3.92 4.99 6.31
CA LEU A 29 5.18 4.59 5.66
C LEU A 29 5.67 3.22 6.15
N TYR A 30 5.51 2.94 7.45
CA TYR A 30 5.88 1.66 8.05
C TYR A 30 5.05 0.46 7.56
N ASN A 31 3.91 0.70 6.90
CA ASN A 31 3.13 -0.36 6.25
C ASN A 31 3.63 -0.67 4.84
N ILE A 32 4.50 0.15 4.25
CA ILE A 32 5.11 -0.16 2.96
C ILE A 32 6.26 -1.15 3.19
N SER A 33 6.04 -2.42 2.86
CA SER A 33 7.01 -3.49 3.13
C SER A 33 8.06 -3.64 2.03
N TYR A 34 7.80 -3.12 0.84
CA TYR A 34 8.70 -3.19 -0.30
C TYR A 34 8.38 -2.09 -1.31
N CYS A 35 9.38 -1.52 -1.96
CA CYS A 35 9.22 -0.67 -3.14
C CYS A 35 10.34 -0.97 -4.13
N ALA A 36 10.01 -0.93 -5.43
CA ALA A 36 10.98 -1.20 -6.49
C ALA A 36 10.56 -0.54 -7.81
N ASP A 37 11.55 -0.22 -8.63
CA ASP A 37 11.37 0.13 -10.04
C ASP A 37 11.86 -1.00 -10.97
N GLU A 38 11.44 -0.92 -12.24
CA GLU A 38 11.91 -1.87 -13.25
C GLU A 38 13.32 -1.48 -13.75
N LYS A 39 14.29 -2.38 -13.54
CA LYS A 39 15.67 -2.15 -13.98
C LYS A 39 15.75 -2.01 -15.50
N GLY A 40 16.34 -0.92 -15.96
CA GLY A 40 16.49 -0.61 -17.39
C GLY A 40 15.28 0.10 -18.01
N VAL A 41 14.15 0.20 -17.29
CA VAL A 41 12.94 0.88 -17.75
C VAL A 41 12.43 1.80 -16.64
N LYS A 42 12.82 3.08 -16.67
CA LYS A 42 12.44 4.11 -15.66
C LYS A 42 10.95 4.50 -15.65
N LYS A 43 10.08 3.67 -16.23
CA LYS A 43 8.65 3.92 -16.38
C LYS A 43 7.86 3.29 -15.25
N PHE A 44 8.18 2.06 -14.88
CA PHE A 44 7.38 1.29 -13.93
C PHE A 44 7.97 1.35 -12.53
N PHE A 45 7.12 1.58 -11.55
CA PHE A 45 7.45 1.37 -10.14
C PHE A 45 6.29 0.66 -9.45
N SER A 46 6.62 -0.04 -8.37
CA SER A 46 5.65 -0.71 -7.53
C SER A 46 5.99 -0.55 -6.05
N PHE A 47 4.98 -0.74 -5.22
CA PHE A 47 5.18 -0.95 -3.80
C PHE A 47 4.20 -1.99 -3.26
N ILE A 48 4.59 -2.64 -2.17
CA ILE A 48 3.77 -3.59 -1.44
C ILE A 48 3.37 -2.93 -0.12
N ALA A 49 2.07 -2.80 0.12
CA ALA A 49 1.53 -2.30 1.39
C ALA A 49 0.93 -3.44 2.21
N LYS A 50 1.17 -3.38 3.52
CA LYS A 50 0.57 -4.22 4.54
C LYS A 50 -0.75 -3.60 4.99
N THR A 51 -1.83 -4.35 4.86
CA THR A 51 -3.16 -3.97 5.32
C THR A 51 -3.60 -4.92 6.43
N ILE A 52 -3.94 -4.36 7.59
CA ILE A 52 -4.60 -5.08 8.68
C ILE A 52 -6.09 -4.82 8.51
N LYS A 53 -6.83 -5.81 8.01
CA LYS A 53 -8.29 -5.72 8.01
C LYS A 53 -8.77 -6.04 9.42
N PRO A 54 -9.49 -5.12 10.11
CA PRO A 54 -10.19 -5.50 11.32
C PRO A 54 -11.17 -6.62 10.96
N LYS A 55 -11.28 -7.65 11.80
CA LYS A 55 -12.32 -8.68 11.62
C LYS A 55 -13.68 -8.05 11.94
N GLU A 56 -14.25 -7.32 11.00
CA GLU A 56 -15.62 -6.81 11.10
C GLU A 56 -16.56 -7.96 10.71
N ASN A 57 -17.27 -8.49 11.71
CA ASN A 57 -18.25 -9.61 11.68
C ASN A 57 -17.73 -11.02 12.01
N ALA A 58 -17.23 -11.22 13.24
CA ALA A 58 -17.39 -12.49 13.95
C ALA A 58 -18.51 -12.35 14.98
N LEU A 59 -19.76 -12.15 14.52
CA LEU A 59 -20.93 -12.28 15.37
C LEU A 59 -21.40 -13.74 15.28
N ASP A 60 -21.33 -14.41 16.44
CA ASP A 60 -22.11 -15.56 16.87
C ASP A 60 -21.88 -16.93 16.20
N THR A 61 -20.90 -17.69 16.70
CA THR A 61 -21.11 -19.14 16.84
C THR A 61 -20.36 -19.66 18.08
N ASN A 62 -21.11 -20.14 19.06
CA ASN A 62 -20.59 -20.93 20.19
C ASN A 62 -19.84 -22.17 19.65
N GLY A 63 -18.53 -22.25 19.88
CA GLY A 63 -17.74 -23.42 19.50
C GLY A 63 -16.33 -23.40 20.07
N TYR A 64 -16.17 -24.04 21.23
CA TYR A 64 -14.93 -24.60 21.81
C TYR A 64 -13.59 -23.90 21.49
N ASN A 65 -13.08 -23.17 22.49
CA ASN A 65 -11.70 -22.67 22.57
C ASN A 65 -10.70 -23.83 22.42
N ASN A 66 -9.99 -23.89 21.29
CA ASN A 66 -8.66 -24.47 21.26
C ASN A 66 -7.67 -23.34 21.01
N GLY A 67 -6.75 -23.14 21.95
CA GLY A 67 -5.86 -21.99 22.01
C GLY A 67 -4.98 -21.88 20.77
N ASN A 68 -5.34 -20.98 19.86
CA ASN A 68 -4.43 -20.50 18.84
C ASN A 68 -4.58 -18.97 18.74
N SER A 69 -3.47 -18.28 19.01
CA SER A 69 -3.37 -16.82 19.13
C SER A 69 -4.16 -16.09 18.05
N SER A 70 -5.11 -15.25 18.46
CA SER A 70 -5.90 -14.34 17.63
C SER A 70 -5.02 -13.21 17.05
N LYS A 71 -4.04 -13.56 16.22
CA LYS A 71 -3.27 -12.57 15.48
C LYS A 71 -4.18 -11.96 14.39
N PRO A 72 -4.20 -10.63 14.24
CA PRO A 72 -4.86 -9.99 13.12
C PRO A 72 -4.31 -10.56 11.81
N GLU A 73 -5.19 -10.81 10.84
CA GLU A 73 -4.80 -11.32 9.53
C GLU A 73 -4.11 -10.19 8.75
N GLU A 74 -2.79 -10.33 8.60
CA GLU A 74 -1.97 -9.37 7.85
C GLU A 74 -2.02 -9.73 6.37
N THR A 75 -2.49 -8.80 5.54
CA THR A 75 -2.58 -8.97 4.09
C THR A 75 -1.61 -8.04 3.38
N HIS A 76 -1.04 -8.49 2.26
CA HIS A 76 -0.11 -7.70 1.46
C HIS A 76 -0.73 -7.41 0.09
N GLU A 77 -0.72 -6.15 -0.32
CA GLU A 77 -1.27 -5.69 -1.60
C GLU A 77 -0.16 -5.02 -2.42
N CYS A 78 0.02 -5.47 -3.67
CA CYS A 78 1.02 -4.92 -4.60
C CYS A 78 0.37 -3.89 -5.54
N PHE A 79 0.85 -2.65 -5.48
CA PHE A 79 0.41 -1.57 -6.34
C PHE A 79 1.47 -1.30 -7.41
N VAL A 80 1.07 -1.32 -8.69
CA VAL A 80 1.96 -1.11 -9.83
C VAL A 80 1.54 0.12 -10.60
N PHE A 81 2.49 1.00 -10.88
CA PHE A 81 2.26 2.29 -11.50
C PHE A 81 3.13 2.50 -12.73
N ILE A 82 2.61 3.33 -13.63
CA ILE A 82 3.33 3.87 -14.77
C ILE A 82 3.59 5.35 -14.50
N SER A 83 4.86 5.71 -14.42
CA SER A 83 5.35 7.08 -14.25
C SER A 83 5.93 7.63 -15.57
N ASN A 84 6.08 8.95 -15.65
CA ASN A 84 6.78 9.58 -16.77
C ASN A 84 8.28 9.72 -16.45
N LYS A 85 9.02 8.60 -16.53
CA LYS A 85 10.47 8.53 -16.27
C LYS A 85 10.89 8.87 -14.82
N LEU A 86 9.96 8.83 -13.87
CA LEU A 86 10.20 9.18 -12.46
C LEU A 86 10.31 7.95 -11.54
N ALA A 87 10.24 6.73 -12.10
CA ALA A 87 10.15 5.51 -11.28
C ALA A 87 11.29 5.38 -10.26
N SER A 88 12.52 5.66 -10.70
CA SER A 88 13.72 5.55 -9.85
C SER A 88 13.71 6.58 -8.73
N ASP A 89 13.35 7.83 -9.03
CA ASP A 89 13.30 8.92 -8.05
C ASP A 89 12.20 8.66 -7.02
N ILE A 90 11.06 8.10 -7.45
CA ILE A 90 9.95 7.71 -6.58
C ILE A 90 10.40 6.61 -5.60
N THR A 91 11.02 5.53 -6.10
CA THR A 91 11.53 4.44 -5.28
C THR A 91 12.57 4.95 -4.27
N LEU A 92 13.48 5.84 -4.69
CA LEU A 92 14.47 6.44 -3.80
C LEU A 92 13.81 7.29 -2.71
N THR A 93 12.80 8.08 -3.06
CA THR A 93 12.07 8.94 -2.12
C THR A 93 11.33 8.14 -1.04
N ILE A 94 10.84 6.94 -1.36
CA ILE A 94 10.20 6.05 -0.38
C ILE A 94 11.23 5.42 0.57
N GLY A 95 12.45 5.15 0.07
CA GLY A 95 13.51 4.51 0.83
C GLY A 95 14.35 5.44 1.72
N GLN A 96 14.19 6.77 1.59
CA GLN A 96 14.88 7.81 2.37
C GLN A 96 14.06 8.25 3.57
#